data_AF-A0A191ZDT7-F1
#
_entry.id   AF-A0A191ZDT7-F1
#
_cell.length_a   1.000
_cell.length_b   1.000
_cell.length_c   1.000
_cell.angle_alpha   90.00
_cell.angle_beta   90.00
_cell.angle_gamma   90.00
#
_symmetry.space_group_name_H-M   'P 1'
#
loop_
_entity.id
_entity.type
_entity.pdbx_description
1 polymer ?
#
loop_
_entity_poly.entity_id
_entity_poly.type
_entity_poly.pdbx_seq_one_letter_code
_entity_poly.pdbx_strand_id
1 'polypeptide(L)'
;MSDATDFANMMKLPPAEAVAYMVARGRIEKTFNWQDLWAEEHTRSFTVSRLAHADLLQTFRDKITASVKGDLSRRDFMRDMKSELQKAGWWGENQVLDPQTGKMLSTTFDASRLKLIYDTNIRTAQAAGRWQRFESTRASHPYLRYVTKRDERVRVSHRVFDNVTLPIDDPFWHSHTPPLGYRCRCRLVAMSKGDFEAGQAPDGTPLKPAAPNLGTQEFINKRTGEVTRVPVGITPGFGYNPGAAFLANQLKMTADKLAGLSPPLGRAALEAINSGADAEQAFSAWRANPQGNWPLAFLALDDLSLIQGKNPVASLSPETIAKQDRKHVEMTDAEYLQAQSVIDQAQIKAQEQNSLIYVQIKDTPDLGGYVLVVKATQTGKGLFVTSYRRLSRKEAARDREIARLLNKQKK
;
A
#
# COMPACT_ATOMS: atom_id res chain seq x y z
N MET A 1 6.22 21.87 -30.84
CA MET A 1 5.04 21.04 -30.54
C MET A 1 4.26 21.75 -29.44
N SER A 2 2.93 21.66 -29.37
CA SER A 2 2.19 22.35 -28.31
C SER A 2 2.32 21.63 -26.97
N ASP A 3 2.23 22.34 -25.85
CA ASP A 3 2.25 21.76 -24.49
C ASP A 3 1.21 20.66 -24.31
N ALA A 4 0.05 20.76 -24.99
CA ALA A 4 -0.97 19.71 -25.02
C ALA A 4 -0.53 18.44 -25.79
N THR A 5 0.29 18.61 -26.83
CA THR A 5 0.88 17.51 -27.60
C THR A 5 2.01 16.84 -26.84
N ASP A 6 2.82 17.62 -26.11
CA ASP A 6 3.89 17.10 -25.27
C ASP A 6 3.31 16.38 -24.03
N PHE A 7 2.27 16.93 -23.39
CA PHE A 7 1.49 16.22 -22.36
C PHE A 7 0.85 14.93 -22.88
N ALA A 8 0.22 14.96 -24.06
CA ALA A 8 -0.36 13.77 -24.68
C ALA A 8 0.71 12.72 -25.05
N ASN A 9 1.92 13.13 -25.41
CA ASN A 9 3.04 12.24 -25.70
C ASN A 9 3.69 11.68 -24.41
N MET A 10 3.76 12.47 -23.34
CA MET A 10 4.17 12.01 -22.00
C MET A 10 3.19 10.98 -21.43
N MET A 11 1.91 11.07 -21.79
CA MET A 11 0.88 10.08 -21.48
C MET A 11 0.93 8.82 -22.36
N LYS A 12 1.65 8.85 -23.49
CA LYS A 12 1.87 7.70 -24.40
C LYS A 12 3.09 6.87 -24.03
N LEU A 13 4.06 7.44 -23.30
CA LEU A 13 5.15 6.66 -22.72
C LEU A 13 4.57 5.69 -21.68
N PRO A 14 5.11 4.47 -21.55
CA PRO A 14 4.78 3.58 -20.44
C PRO A 14 4.90 4.39 -19.14
N PRO A 15 3.86 4.52 -18.32
CA PRO A 15 4.01 5.17 -17.04
C PRO A 15 5.04 4.34 -16.26
N ALA A 16 6.22 4.90 -15.99
CA ALA A 16 7.30 4.20 -15.29
C ALA A 16 6.78 3.57 -13.99
N GLU A 17 5.81 4.23 -13.37
CA GLU A 17 5.07 3.83 -12.18
C GLU A 17 4.19 2.58 -12.40
N ALA A 18 3.53 2.48 -13.56
CA ALA A 18 2.75 1.31 -13.92
C ALA A 18 3.66 0.10 -14.23
N VAL A 19 4.83 0.35 -14.84
CA VAL A 19 5.87 -0.67 -15.03
C VAL A 19 6.40 -1.14 -13.67
N ALA A 20 6.74 -0.20 -12.78
CA ALA A 20 7.21 -0.49 -11.42
C ALA A 20 6.20 -1.35 -10.65
N TYR A 21 4.91 -1.02 -10.73
CA TYR A 21 3.83 -1.81 -10.16
C TYR A 21 3.84 -3.27 -10.64
N MET A 22 3.92 -3.50 -11.96
CA MET A 22 3.93 -4.85 -12.52
C MET A 22 5.20 -5.63 -12.18
N VAL A 23 6.36 -4.98 -12.19
CA VAL A 23 7.64 -5.62 -11.85
C VAL A 23 7.64 -6.07 -10.39
N ALA A 24 7.21 -5.21 -9.47
CA ALA A 24 7.17 -5.52 -8.05
C ALA A 24 6.10 -6.56 -7.66
N ARG A 25 5.09 -6.79 -8.52
CA ARG A 25 4.16 -7.92 -8.41
C ARG A 25 4.83 -9.24 -8.86
N GLY A 26 5.94 -9.59 -8.22
CA GLY A 26 6.81 -10.72 -8.59
C GLY A 26 6.41 -12.07 -8.00
N ARG A 27 5.56 -12.10 -6.97
CA ARG A 27 5.20 -13.35 -6.30
C ARG A 27 4.17 -14.11 -7.15
N ILE A 28 4.54 -15.30 -7.63
CA ILE A 28 3.59 -16.18 -8.32
C ILE A 28 2.84 -16.98 -7.26
N GLU A 29 1.55 -16.75 -7.14
CA GLU A 29 0.68 -17.50 -6.22
C GLU A 29 -0.28 -18.37 -6.99
N LYS A 30 -0.37 -19.65 -6.60
CA LYS A 30 -1.38 -20.57 -7.13
C LYS A 30 -2.68 -20.28 -6.41
N THR A 31 -3.62 -19.61 -7.08
CA THR A 31 -4.98 -19.44 -6.55
C THR A 31 -5.96 -20.27 -7.35
N PHE A 32 -6.88 -20.88 -6.62
CA PHE A 32 -7.96 -21.63 -7.21
C PHE A 32 -9.12 -20.69 -7.59
N ASN A 33 -9.43 -19.70 -6.75
CA ASN A 33 -10.45 -18.68 -6.99
C ASN A 33 -9.83 -17.28 -6.87
N TRP A 34 -10.40 -16.30 -7.58
CA TRP A 34 -10.02 -14.89 -7.43
C TRP A 34 -10.24 -14.38 -5.99
N GLN A 35 -11.09 -15.06 -5.22
CA GLN A 35 -11.35 -14.79 -3.80
C GLN A 35 -10.25 -15.31 -2.87
N ASP A 36 -9.28 -16.08 -3.37
CA ASP A 36 -8.20 -16.65 -2.55
C ASP A 36 -7.11 -15.62 -2.25
N LEU A 37 -7.03 -14.54 -3.03
CA LEU A 37 -6.27 -13.35 -2.71
C LEU A 37 -7.26 -12.20 -2.56
N TRP A 38 -7.25 -11.54 -1.41
CA TRP A 38 -8.15 -10.41 -1.19
C TRP A 38 -7.45 -9.10 -1.54
N ALA A 39 -8.13 -8.26 -2.34
CA ALA A 39 -7.82 -6.86 -2.60
C ALA A 39 -6.32 -6.52 -2.72
N GLU A 40 -5.71 -6.04 -1.64
CA GLU A 40 -4.32 -5.58 -1.58
C GLU A 40 -3.29 -6.67 -1.90
N GLU A 41 -3.59 -7.94 -1.60
CA GLU A 41 -2.69 -9.07 -1.91
C GLU A 41 -2.51 -9.26 -3.43
N HIS A 42 -3.45 -8.79 -4.26
CA HIS A 42 -3.26 -8.74 -5.70
C HIS A 42 -2.14 -7.80 -6.15
N THR A 43 -1.72 -6.84 -5.32
CA THR A 43 -0.60 -5.97 -5.68
C THR A 43 0.76 -6.63 -5.44
N ARG A 44 0.84 -7.70 -4.62
CA ARG A 44 2.07 -8.49 -4.39
C ARG A 44 2.12 -9.74 -5.25
N SER A 45 0.98 -10.39 -5.43
CA SER A 45 0.88 -11.72 -6.01
C SER A 45 0.20 -11.70 -7.37
N PHE A 46 0.87 -12.22 -8.39
CA PHE A 46 0.26 -12.51 -9.68
C PHE A 46 -0.40 -13.87 -9.64
N THR A 47 -1.67 -13.90 -10.02
CA THR A 47 -2.43 -15.13 -10.10
C THR A 47 -3.48 -15.06 -11.19
N VAL A 48 -3.90 -16.22 -11.65
CA VAL A 48 -5.06 -16.42 -12.52
C VAL A 48 -5.87 -17.53 -11.88
N SER A 49 -7.13 -17.25 -11.54
CA SER A 49 -8.02 -18.25 -10.93
C SER A 49 -8.00 -19.54 -11.74
N ARG A 50 -7.89 -20.68 -11.05
CA ARG A 50 -7.85 -22.04 -11.61
C ARG A 50 -6.73 -22.25 -12.63
N LEU A 51 -5.61 -21.57 -12.47
CA LEU A 51 -4.37 -21.85 -13.17
C LEU A 51 -3.29 -22.19 -12.14
N ALA A 52 -3.15 -23.47 -11.82
CA ALA A 52 -2.19 -23.95 -10.82
C ALA A 52 -0.79 -24.27 -11.41
N HIS A 53 -0.47 -23.72 -12.59
CA HIS A 53 0.81 -23.89 -13.28
C HIS A 53 1.68 -22.64 -13.11
N ALA A 54 2.74 -22.77 -12.31
CA ALA A 54 3.63 -21.65 -11.99
C ALA A 54 4.27 -21.04 -13.25
N ASP A 55 4.73 -21.88 -14.19
CA ASP A 55 5.39 -21.40 -15.42
C ASP A 55 4.43 -20.62 -16.32
N LEU A 56 3.17 -21.06 -16.42
CA LEU A 56 2.14 -20.33 -17.17
C LEU A 56 1.78 -19.02 -16.48
N LEU A 57 1.67 -19.00 -15.15
CA LEU A 57 1.45 -17.77 -14.38
C LEU A 57 2.60 -16.78 -14.57
N GLN A 58 3.85 -17.26 -14.55
CA GLN A 58 5.04 -16.46 -14.84
C GLN A 58 4.99 -15.90 -16.27
N THR A 59 4.66 -16.75 -17.25
CA THR A 59 4.51 -16.33 -18.65
C THR A 59 3.43 -15.25 -18.83
N PHE A 60 2.28 -15.40 -18.17
CA PHE A 60 1.24 -14.37 -18.15
C PHE A 60 1.77 -13.05 -17.58
N ARG A 61 2.44 -13.10 -16.42
CA ARG A 61 3.02 -11.93 -15.75
C ARG A 61 4.01 -11.22 -16.66
N ASP A 62 4.92 -11.97 -17.29
CA ASP A 62 6.00 -11.41 -18.09
C ASP A 62 5.47 -10.77 -19.38
N LYS A 63 4.53 -11.42 -20.07
CA LYS A 63 3.90 -10.83 -21.27
C LYS A 63 3.01 -9.62 -20.94
N ILE A 64 2.31 -9.61 -19.80
CA ILE A 64 1.58 -8.43 -19.36
C ILE A 64 2.56 -7.29 -19.01
N THR A 65 3.66 -7.60 -18.33
CA THR A 65 4.70 -6.62 -17.99
C THR A 65 5.33 -6.00 -19.24
N ALA A 66 5.70 -6.83 -20.23
CA ALA A 66 6.16 -6.37 -21.54
C ALA A 66 5.11 -5.46 -22.21
N SER A 67 3.83 -5.79 -22.09
CA SER A 67 2.77 -4.94 -22.64
C SER A 67 2.62 -3.61 -21.90
N VAL A 68 2.76 -3.58 -20.58
CA VAL A 68 2.78 -2.32 -19.80
C VAL A 68 3.98 -1.46 -20.19
N LYS A 69 5.13 -2.06 -20.48
CA LYS A 69 6.34 -1.40 -21.00
C LYS A 69 6.22 -0.92 -22.45
N GLY A 70 5.15 -1.26 -23.16
CA GLY A 70 4.99 -0.93 -24.58
C GLY A 70 5.69 -1.89 -25.54
N ASP A 71 6.40 -2.91 -25.03
CA ASP A 71 7.16 -3.89 -25.81
C ASP A 71 6.25 -4.94 -26.49
N LEU A 72 5.00 -5.04 -26.05
CA LEU A 72 4.03 -6.04 -26.55
C LEU A 72 2.64 -5.43 -26.73
N SER A 73 2.07 -5.51 -27.94
CA SER A 73 0.71 -5.04 -28.16
C SER A 73 -0.32 -6.00 -27.54
N ARG A 74 -1.54 -5.51 -27.29
CA ARG A 74 -2.67 -6.37 -26.89
C ARG A 74 -2.93 -7.48 -27.91
N ARG A 75 -2.71 -7.24 -29.20
CA ARG A 75 -2.90 -8.25 -30.25
C ARG A 75 -1.86 -9.36 -30.13
N ASP A 76 -0.59 -8.97 -29.94
CA ASP A 76 0.51 -9.92 -29.78
C ASP A 76 0.37 -10.72 -28.49
N PHE A 77 0.01 -10.09 -27.38
CA PHE A 77 -0.32 -10.79 -26.13
C PHE A 77 -1.35 -11.89 -26.35
N MET A 78 -2.46 -11.58 -27.03
CA MET A 78 -3.55 -12.53 -27.25
C MET A 78 -3.13 -13.70 -28.14
N ARG A 79 -2.34 -13.43 -29.19
CA ARG A 79 -1.78 -14.46 -30.08
C ARG A 79 -0.81 -15.36 -29.32
N ASP A 80 0.17 -14.74 -28.66
CA ASP A 80 1.29 -15.45 -28.06
C ASP A 80 0.82 -16.25 -26.84
N MET A 81 0.01 -15.66 -25.95
CA MET A 81 -0.53 -16.41 -24.80
C MET A 81 -1.45 -17.55 -25.22
N LYS A 82 -2.20 -17.42 -26.31
CA LYS A 82 -2.96 -18.54 -26.85
C LYS A 82 -2.01 -19.68 -27.26
N SER A 83 -0.94 -19.36 -27.98
CA SER A 83 0.09 -20.34 -28.38
C SER A 83 0.73 -21.03 -27.16
N GLU A 84 1.12 -20.27 -26.14
CA GLU A 84 1.70 -20.84 -24.91
C GLU A 84 0.72 -21.74 -24.15
N LEU A 85 -0.55 -21.34 -24.05
CA LEU A 85 -1.59 -22.18 -23.46
C LEU A 85 -1.84 -23.46 -24.28
N GLN A 86 -1.81 -23.39 -25.61
CA GLN A 86 -1.96 -24.56 -26.48
C GLN A 86 -0.80 -25.54 -26.30
N LYS A 87 0.45 -25.06 -26.29
CA LYS A 87 1.64 -25.89 -26.05
C LYS A 87 1.59 -26.59 -24.68
N ALA A 88 1.09 -25.88 -23.67
CA ALA A 88 0.95 -26.44 -22.33
C ALA A 88 -0.28 -27.35 -22.16
N GLY A 89 -1.12 -27.52 -23.19
CA GLY A 89 -2.36 -28.30 -23.10
C GLY A 89 -3.47 -27.61 -22.30
N TRP A 90 -3.34 -26.30 -22.03
CA TRP A 90 -4.25 -25.51 -21.21
C TRP A 90 -5.28 -24.70 -22.01
N TRP A 91 -5.24 -24.71 -23.35
CA TRP A 91 -6.23 -24.02 -24.17
C TRP A 91 -7.52 -24.84 -24.28
N GLY A 92 -8.68 -24.19 -24.11
CA GLY A 92 -9.98 -24.86 -24.08
C GLY A 92 -10.40 -25.28 -22.68
N GLU A 93 -11.17 -26.35 -22.57
CA GLU A 93 -11.68 -26.85 -21.30
C GLU A 93 -10.62 -27.66 -20.54
N ASN A 94 -10.45 -27.37 -19.26
CA ASN A 94 -9.51 -28.03 -18.36
C ASN A 94 -10.22 -28.43 -17.08
N GLN A 95 -9.81 -29.55 -16.50
CA GLN A 95 -10.27 -29.98 -15.19
C GLN A 95 -9.22 -29.63 -14.13
N VAL A 96 -9.65 -29.01 -13.04
CA VAL A 96 -8.78 -28.60 -11.95
C VAL A 96 -9.35 -29.09 -10.63
N LEU A 97 -8.53 -29.78 -9.85
CA LEU A 97 -8.87 -30.21 -8.51
C LEU A 97 -8.93 -29.00 -7.58
N ASP A 98 -10.05 -28.81 -6.90
CA ASP A 98 -10.16 -27.88 -5.79
C ASP A 98 -9.42 -28.45 -4.57
N PRO A 99 -8.32 -27.83 -4.10
CA PRO A 99 -7.57 -28.36 -2.97
C PRO A 99 -8.34 -28.30 -1.64
N GLN A 100 -9.39 -27.49 -1.54
CA GLN A 100 -10.18 -27.38 -0.31
C GLN A 100 -11.36 -28.33 -0.27
N THR A 101 -12.05 -28.50 -1.40
CA THR A 101 -13.25 -29.35 -1.46
C THR A 101 -12.96 -30.75 -2.01
N GLY A 102 -11.79 -30.97 -2.60
CA GLY A 102 -11.42 -32.23 -3.25
C GLY A 102 -12.19 -32.50 -4.55
N LYS A 103 -12.99 -31.55 -5.05
CA LYS A 103 -13.85 -31.72 -6.24
C LYS A 103 -13.13 -31.30 -7.51
N MET A 104 -13.35 -32.05 -8.59
CA MET A 104 -12.93 -31.64 -9.93
C MET A 104 -13.87 -30.56 -10.46
N LEU A 105 -13.31 -29.41 -10.84
CA LEU A 105 -14.04 -28.31 -11.47
C LEU A 105 -13.52 -28.06 -12.88
N SER A 106 -14.46 -27.76 -13.79
CA SER A 106 -14.13 -27.34 -15.14
C SER A 106 -13.75 -25.85 -15.20
N THR A 107 -12.78 -25.53 -16.04
CA THR A 107 -12.31 -24.16 -16.31
C THR A 107 -11.93 -24.04 -17.79
N THR A 108 -12.42 -22.99 -18.46
CA THR A 108 -12.16 -22.81 -19.90
C THR A 108 -11.20 -21.64 -20.14
N PHE A 109 -10.12 -21.88 -20.87
CA PHE A 109 -9.26 -20.83 -21.40
C PHE A 109 -9.59 -20.57 -22.87
N ASP A 110 -10.17 -19.41 -23.12
CA ASP A 110 -10.54 -18.94 -24.45
C ASP A 110 -10.09 -17.48 -24.66
N ALA A 111 -10.42 -16.92 -25.83
CA ALA A 111 -10.07 -15.54 -26.15
C ALA A 111 -10.77 -14.55 -25.21
N SER A 112 -12.00 -14.82 -24.76
CA SER A 112 -12.74 -13.93 -23.86
C SER A 112 -12.08 -13.82 -22.49
N ARG A 113 -11.61 -14.94 -21.95
CA ARG A 113 -10.89 -15.02 -20.67
C ARG A 113 -9.51 -14.41 -20.76
N LEU A 114 -8.74 -14.71 -21.82
CA LEU A 114 -7.45 -14.05 -22.04
C LEU A 114 -7.58 -12.52 -22.08
N LYS A 115 -8.59 -12.04 -22.82
CA LYS A 115 -8.91 -10.61 -22.87
C LYS A 115 -9.24 -10.05 -21.50
N LEU A 116 -10.02 -10.77 -20.69
CA LEU A 116 -10.39 -10.32 -19.36
C LEU A 116 -9.19 -10.24 -18.42
N ILE A 117 -8.32 -11.26 -18.44
CA ILE A 117 -7.07 -11.29 -17.65
C ILE A 117 -6.21 -10.10 -18.03
N TYR A 118 -5.95 -9.91 -19.34
CA TYR A 118 -5.15 -8.80 -19.84
C TYR A 118 -5.76 -7.44 -19.43
N ASP A 119 -7.01 -7.19 -19.78
CA ASP A 119 -7.66 -5.90 -19.56
C ASP A 119 -7.73 -5.53 -18.06
N THR A 120 -7.93 -6.52 -17.18
CA THR A 120 -7.95 -6.30 -15.73
C THR A 120 -6.57 -5.88 -15.23
N ASN A 121 -5.53 -6.63 -15.57
CA ASN A 121 -4.17 -6.35 -15.09
C ASN A 121 -3.62 -5.03 -15.60
N ILE A 122 -3.80 -4.72 -16.90
CA ILE A 122 -3.38 -3.44 -17.48
C ILE A 122 -4.09 -2.27 -16.80
N ARG A 123 -5.40 -2.35 -16.58
CA ARG A 123 -6.16 -1.26 -15.93
C ARG A 123 -5.72 -1.03 -14.49
N THR A 124 -5.46 -2.09 -13.73
CA THR A 124 -4.97 -2.00 -12.35
C THR A 124 -3.57 -1.39 -12.31
N ALA A 125 -2.65 -1.83 -13.18
CA ALA A 125 -1.30 -1.25 -13.26
C ALA A 125 -1.34 0.24 -13.64
N GLN A 126 -2.17 0.60 -14.62
CA GLN A 126 -2.37 2.01 -14.99
C GLN A 126 -3.02 2.83 -13.88
N ALA A 127 -3.90 2.24 -13.06
CA ALA A 127 -4.50 2.91 -11.91
C ALA A 127 -3.44 3.20 -10.84
N ALA A 128 -2.58 2.23 -10.52
CA ALA A 128 -1.47 2.43 -9.61
C ALA A 128 -0.51 3.52 -10.11
N GLY A 129 -0.14 3.50 -11.39
CA GLY A 129 0.72 4.53 -11.95
C GLY A 129 0.08 5.91 -12.10
N ARG A 130 -1.25 6.00 -12.23
CA ARG A 130 -1.97 7.28 -12.14
C ARG A 130 -1.97 7.83 -10.71
N TRP A 131 -2.15 6.97 -9.72
CA TRP A 131 -2.16 7.38 -8.32
C TRP A 131 -0.84 8.03 -7.90
N GLN A 132 0.30 7.41 -8.25
CA GLN A 132 1.62 8.00 -7.97
C GLN A 132 1.79 9.39 -8.59
N ARG A 133 1.27 9.59 -9.81
CA ARG A 133 1.25 10.91 -10.45
C ARG A 133 0.33 11.90 -9.75
N PHE A 134 -0.82 11.47 -9.25
CA PHE A 134 -1.69 12.34 -8.45
C PHE A 134 -0.97 12.83 -7.20
N GLU A 135 -0.28 11.94 -6.49
CA GLU A 135 0.52 12.32 -5.32
C GLU A 135 1.63 13.30 -5.69
N SER A 136 2.38 13.05 -6.78
CA SER A 136 3.47 13.95 -7.19
C SER A 136 2.99 15.32 -7.68
N THR A 137 1.77 15.41 -8.23
CA THR A 137 1.18 16.68 -8.69
C THR A 137 0.23 17.34 -7.69
N ARG A 138 0.10 16.81 -6.47
CA ARG A 138 -0.84 17.28 -5.44
C ARG A 138 -0.79 18.80 -5.23
N ALA A 139 0.40 19.39 -5.23
CA ALA A 139 0.58 20.83 -4.99
C ALA A 139 -0.14 21.69 -6.04
N SER A 140 -0.14 21.28 -7.31
CA SER A 140 -0.81 22.01 -8.40
C SER A 140 -2.23 21.50 -8.68
N HIS A 141 -2.49 20.21 -8.42
CA HIS A 141 -3.77 19.56 -8.68
C HIS A 141 -4.26 18.79 -7.44
N PRO A 142 -4.71 19.48 -6.38
CA PRO A 142 -5.03 18.86 -5.10
C PRO A 142 -6.35 18.05 -5.09
N TYR A 143 -7.14 18.11 -6.17
CA TYR A 143 -8.44 17.44 -6.27
C TYR A 143 -8.43 16.32 -7.31
N LEU A 144 -9.21 15.26 -7.07
CA LEU A 144 -9.47 14.18 -8.02
C LEU A 144 -10.94 14.18 -8.41
N ARG A 145 -11.21 14.04 -9.70
CA ARG A 145 -12.54 13.84 -10.26
C ARG A 145 -12.72 12.43 -10.76
N TYR A 146 -13.79 11.77 -10.33
CA TYR A 146 -14.21 10.49 -10.84
C TYR A 146 -14.93 10.66 -12.19
N VAL A 147 -14.44 9.98 -13.22
CA VAL A 147 -14.96 10.07 -14.58
C VAL A 147 -15.35 8.68 -15.07
N THR A 148 -16.63 8.50 -15.36
CA THR A 148 -17.12 7.34 -16.11
C THR A 148 -16.92 7.54 -17.61
N LYS A 149 -16.99 6.46 -18.39
CA LYS A 149 -17.00 6.58 -19.86
C LYS A 149 -18.34 7.11 -20.41
N ARG A 150 -19.37 7.23 -19.56
CA ARG A 150 -20.73 7.69 -19.92
C ARG A 150 -21.35 6.96 -21.12
N ASP A 151 -21.03 5.69 -21.28
CA ASP A 151 -21.67 4.82 -22.26
C ASP A 151 -22.59 3.81 -21.59
N GLU A 152 -23.43 3.17 -22.40
CA GLU A 152 -24.37 2.11 -21.98
C GLU A 152 -23.69 0.91 -21.28
N ARG A 153 -22.37 0.76 -21.42
CA ARG A 153 -21.59 -0.35 -20.83
C ARG A 153 -21.03 -0.01 -19.46
N VAL A 154 -21.16 1.25 -19.01
CA VAL A 154 -20.88 1.63 -17.63
C VAL A 154 -22.01 1.10 -16.73
N ARG A 155 -21.65 0.44 -15.63
CA ARG A 155 -22.63 -0.04 -14.65
C ARG A 155 -23.47 1.12 -14.12
N VAL A 156 -24.78 0.93 -14.00
CA VAL A 156 -25.71 1.94 -13.48
C VAL A 156 -25.26 2.42 -12.09
N SER A 157 -24.80 1.51 -11.23
CA SER A 157 -24.27 1.81 -9.90
C SER A 157 -23.08 2.77 -9.90
N HIS A 158 -22.34 2.90 -11.01
CA HIS A 158 -21.20 3.83 -11.08
C HIS A 158 -21.60 5.24 -11.52
N ARG A 159 -22.83 5.44 -12.02
CA ARG A 159 -23.29 6.77 -12.49
C ARG A 159 -23.33 7.79 -11.36
N VAL A 160 -23.65 7.35 -10.15
CA VAL A 160 -23.65 8.22 -8.96
C VAL A 160 -22.26 8.79 -8.66
N PHE A 161 -21.20 8.05 -8.99
CA PHE A 161 -19.81 8.48 -8.82
C PHE A 161 -19.34 9.48 -9.89
N ASP A 162 -20.02 9.57 -11.04
CA ASP A 162 -19.60 10.49 -12.11
C ASP A 162 -19.57 11.94 -11.60
N ASN A 163 -18.46 12.65 -11.84
CA ASN A 163 -18.14 13.97 -11.33
C ASN A 163 -18.04 14.12 -9.80
N VAL A 164 -18.03 13.03 -9.02
CA VAL A 164 -17.57 13.10 -7.61
C VAL A 164 -16.15 13.62 -7.62
N THR A 165 -15.95 14.75 -6.96
CA THR A 165 -14.72 15.50 -7.00
C THR A 165 -14.33 15.90 -5.59
N LEU A 166 -13.23 15.34 -5.11
CA LEU A 166 -12.82 15.42 -3.71
C LEU A 166 -11.31 15.67 -3.64
N PRO A 167 -10.79 16.21 -2.52
CA PRO A 167 -9.36 16.24 -2.25
C PRO A 167 -8.69 14.87 -2.46
N ILE A 168 -7.42 14.84 -2.85
CA ILE A 168 -6.65 13.59 -3.08
C ILE A 168 -6.64 12.69 -1.83
N ASP A 169 -6.61 13.28 -0.65
CA ASP A 169 -6.56 12.62 0.66
C ASP A 169 -7.94 12.23 1.21
N ASP A 170 -9.03 12.46 0.46
CA ASP A 170 -10.36 12.07 0.89
C ASP A 170 -10.47 10.53 1.05
N PRO A 171 -10.95 10.02 2.21
CA PRO A 171 -11.07 8.58 2.46
C PRO A 171 -11.91 7.81 1.43
N PHE A 172 -12.78 8.50 0.69
CA PHE A 172 -13.53 7.92 -0.42
C PHE A 172 -12.62 7.17 -1.40
N TRP A 173 -11.44 7.71 -1.69
CA TRP A 173 -10.50 7.12 -2.65
C TRP A 173 -9.84 5.83 -2.17
N HIS A 174 -9.87 5.53 -0.87
CA HIS A 174 -9.33 4.25 -0.37
C HIS A 174 -10.05 3.04 -0.96
N SER A 175 -11.36 3.15 -1.21
CA SER A 175 -12.16 2.08 -1.80
C SER A 175 -12.68 2.41 -3.20
N HIS A 176 -12.85 3.68 -3.56
CA HIS A 176 -13.48 4.11 -4.81
C HIS A 176 -12.47 4.54 -5.90
N THR A 177 -11.25 3.99 -5.88
CA THR A 177 -10.27 4.18 -6.95
C THR A 177 -10.42 3.12 -8.05
N PRO A 178 -10.85 3.45 -9.28
CA PRO A 178 -11.03 2.48 -10.34
C PRO A 178 -9.74 1.73 -10.71
N PRO A 179 -9.83 0.45 -11.10
CA PRO A 179 -11.06 -0.27 -11.44
C PRO A 179 -11.85 -0.79 -10.23
N LEU A 180 -13.15 -0.52 -10.17
CA LEU A 180 -14.07 -1.02 -9.12
C LEU A 180 -14.70 -2.39 -9.44
N GLY A 181 -14.12 -3.11 -10.40
CA GLY A 181 -14.62 -4.38 -10.88
C GLY A 181 -14.11 -4.74 -12.27
N TYR A 182 -14.36 -5.99 -12.67
CA TYR A 182 -14.03 -6.49 -14.00
C TYR A 182 -14.59 -5.58 -15.10
N ARG A 183 -13.79 -5.32 -16.14
CA ARG A 183 -14.16 -4.47 -17.28
C ARG A 183 -14.61 -3.04 -16.88
N CYS A 184 -14.23 -2.55 -15.70
CA CYS A 184 -14.57 -1.17 -15.27
C CYS A 184 -14.00 -0.14 -16.25
N ARG A 185 -14.85 0.78 -16.74
CA ARG A 185 -14.52 1.82 -17.74
C ARG A 185 -14.35 3.21 -17.11
N CYS A 186 -14.31 3.30 -15.78
CA CYS A 186 -14.12 4.54 -15.05
C CYS A 186 -12.63 4.83 -14.82
N ARG A 187 -12.30 6.09 -14.56
CA ARG A 187 -10.96 6.57 -14.21
C ARG A 187 -11.05 7.77 -13.27
N LEU A 188 -9.94 8.08 -12.60
CA LEU A 188 -9.77 9.37 -11.92
C LEU A 188 -8.99 10.32 -12.82
N VAL A 189 -9.21 11.62 -12.63
CA VAL A 189 -8.50 12.71 -13.31
C VAL A 189 -8.15 13.75 -12.26
N ALA A 190 -6.91 14.23 -12.28
CA ALA A 190 -6.46 15.31 -11.39
C ALA A 190 -7.09 16.64 -11.81
N MET A 191 -7.28 17.54 -10.86
CA MET A 191 -7.97 18.79 -11.07
C MET A 191 -7.36 19.90 -10.20
N SER A 192 -7.17 21.08 -10.79
CA SER A 192 -6.63 22.24 -10.08
C SER A 192 -7.64 22.79 -9.09
N LYS A 193 -7.16 23.61 -8.14
CA LYS A 193 -8.04 24.32 -7.21
C LYS A 193 -8.99 25.29 -7.93
N GLY A 194 -8.49 26.02 -8.94
CA GLY A 194 -9.31 26.95 -9.73
C GLY A 194 -10.44 26.24 -10.49
N ASP A 195 -10.15 25.10 -11.11
CA ASP A 195 -11.17 24.29 -11.80
C ASP A 195 -12.21 23.73 -10.82
N PHE A 196 -11.79 23.40 -9.59
CA PHE A 196 -12.70 22.94 -8.53
C PHE A 196 -13.65 24.04 -8.08
N GLU A 197 -13.11 25.24 -7.84
CA GLU A 197 -13.88 26.40 -7.41
C GLU A 197 -14.86 26.90 -8.50
N ALA A 198 -14.52 26.71 -9.78
CA ALA A 198 -15.44 26.96 -10.89
C ALA A 198 -16.69 26.05 -10.87
N GLY A 199 -16.63 24.91 -10.17
CA GLY A 199 -17.78 24.06 -9.89
C GLY A 199 -18.31 23.27 -11.09
N GLN A 200 -17.63 23.31 -12.24
CA GLN A 200 -18.05 22.64 -13.47
C GLN A 200 -16.93 21.77 -14.05
N ALA A 201 -17.32 20.62 -14.59
CA ALA A 201 -16.47 19.80 -15.42
C ALA A 201 -16.24 20.46 -16.80
N PRO A 202 -15.22 20.02 -17.57
CA PRO A 202 -14.91 20.58 -18.90
C PRO A 202 -16.04 20.51 -19.93
N ASP A 203 -17.07 19.71 -19.69
CA ASP A 203 -18.27 19.59 -20.51
C ASP A 203 -19.46 20.42 -19.99
N GLY A 204 -19.22 21.30 -19.01
CA GLY A 204 -20.24 22.14 -18.37
C GLY A 204 -21.09 21.44 -17.32
N THR A 205 -20.88 20.15 -17.05
CA THR A 205 -21.67 19.44 -16.03
C THR A 205 -21.22 19.80 -14.61
N PRO A 206 -22.13 19.93 -13.63
CA PRO A 206 -21.75 20.27 -12.26
C PRO A 206 -20.83 19.22 -11.63
N LEU A 207 -19.86 19.70 -10.85
CA LEU A 207 -19.07 18.86 -9.96
C LEU A 207 -19.89 18.44 -8.73
N LYS A 208 -19.57 17.29 -8.14
CA LYS A 208 -20.15 16.82 -6.89
C LYS A 208 -19.08 16.86 -5.79
N PRO A 209 -19.03 17.92 -4.96
CA PRO A 209 -17.97 18.11 -3.96
C PRO A 209 -18.20 17.31 -2.67
N ALA A 210 -18.95 16.21 -2.74
CA ALA A 210 -19.27 15.37 -1.59
C ALA A 210 -19.27 13.89 -2.00
N ALA A 211 -18.68 13.06 -1.13
CA ALA A 211 -18.70 11.61 -1.31
C ALA A 211 -20.13 11.08 -1.15
N PRO A 212 -20.65 10.29 -2.09
CA PRO A 212 -21.96 9.65 -1.93
C PRO A 212 -21.88 8.58 -0.85
N ASN A 213 -22.82 8.61 0.11
CA ASN A 213 -22.95 7.55 1.10
C ASN A 213 -23.98 6.51 0.64
N LEU A 214 -23.47 5.46 -0.03
CA LEU A 214 -24.30 4.33 -0.47
C LEU A 214 -24.30 3.17 0.54
N GLY A 215 -23.59 3.32 1.67
CA GLY A 215 -23.39 2.24 2.63
C GLY A 215 -22.58 1.06 2.10
N THR A 216 -22.71 -0.06 2.79
CA THR A 216 -22.05 -1.33 2.44
C THR A 216 -23.08 -2.42 2.25
N GLN A 217 -22.76 -3.39 1.40
CA GLN A 217 -23.50 -4.63 1.22
C GLN A 217 -22.68 -5.80 1.77
N GLU A 218 -23.38 -6.82 2.29
CA GLU A 218 -22.74 -8.06 2.68
C GLU A 218 -22.42 -8.90 1.44
N PHE A 219 -21.18 -9.38 1.39
CA PHE A 219 -20.72 -10.36 0.44
C PHE A 219 -20.32 -11.63 1.20
N ILE A 220 -21.02 -12.71 0.90
CA ILE A 220 -20.72 -14.03 1.44
C ILE A 220 -19.80 -14.75 0.45
N ASN A 221 -18.57 -15.03 0.89
CA ASN A 221 -17.68 -15.92 0.19
C ASN A 221 -18.25 -17.34 0.26
N LYS A 222 -18.88 -17.80 -0.83
CA LYS A 222 -19.50 -19.13 -0.88
C LYS A 222 -18.51 -20.29 -0.72
N ARG A 223 -17.19 -20.04 -0.83
CA ARG A 223 -16.15 -21.04 -0.63
C ARG A 223 -15.75 -21.18 0.84
N THR A 224 -15.60 -20.07 1.57
CA THR A 224 -15.14 -20.07 2.96
C THR A 224 -16.27 -19.91 3.98
N GLY A 225 -17.46 -19.47 3.56
CA GLY A 225 -18.53 -19.02 4.45
C GLY A 225 -18.29 -17.64 5.07
N GLU A 226 -17.15 -17.01 4.78
CA GLU A 226 -16.78 -15.70 5.33
C GLU A 226 -17.71 -14.60 4.81
N VAL A 227 -18.23 -13.78 5.72
CA VAL A 227 -19.05 -12.62 5.39
C VAL A 227 -18.18 -11.37 5.47
N THR A 228 -18.11 -10.62 4.37
CA THR A 228 -17.38 -9.36 4.28
C THR A 228 -18.32 -8.23 3.91
N ARG A 229 -18.05 -7.01 4.40
CA ARG A 229 -18.81 -5.81 4.01
C ARG A 229 -18.06 -5.08 2.91
N VAL A 230 -18.71 -4.88 1.78
CA VAL A 230 -18.13 -4.22 0.60
C VAL A 230 -18.97 -2.98 0.27
N PRO A 231 -18.38 -1.82 -0.08
CA PRO A 231 -19.17 -0.66 -0.48
C PRO A 231 -20.09 -0.97 -1.66
N VAL A 232 -21.31 -0.42 -1.61
CA VAL A 232 -22.29 -0.61 -2.69
C VAL A 232 -21.73 -0.06 -4.00
N GLY A 233 -21.93 -0.80 -5.09
CA GLY A 233 -21.41 -0.45 -6.40
C GLY A 233 -19.99 -0.93 -6.69
N ILE A 234 -19.31 -1.55 -5.72
CA ILE A 234 -17.98 -2.13 -5.89
C ILE A 234 -18.06 -3.65 -5.97
N THR A 235 -17.36 -4.24 -6.95
CA THR A 235 -17.20 -5.69 -7.01
C THR A 235 -16.28 -6.15 -5.87
N PRO A 236 -16.64 -7.18 -5.08
CA PRO A 236 -15.76 -7.68 -4.02
C PRO A 236 -14.37 -8.00 -4.56
N GLY A 237 -13.31 -7.73 -3.78
CA GLY A 237 -11.92 -7.82 -4.22
C GLY A 237 -11.37 -6.61 -5.01
N PHE A 238 -12.21 -5.64 -5.38
CA PHE A 238 -11.79 -4.39 -6.06
C PHE A 238 -11.93 -3.13 -5.18
N GLY A 239 -12.41 -3.26 -3.95
CA GLY A 239 -12.63 -2.14 -3.03
C GLY A 239 -11.36 -1.66 -2.33
N TYR A 240 -10.32 -1.37 -3.10
CA TYR A 240 -9.05 -0.85 -2.60
C TYR A 240 -8.43 0.11 -3.62
N ASN A 241 -7.48 0.93 -3.19
CA ASN A 241 -6.71 1.80 -4.06
C ASN A 241 -5.43 1.09 -4.53
N PRO A 242 -5.29 0.75 -5.84
CA PRO A 242 -4.13 0.00 -6.31
C PRO A 242 -2.79 0.69 -6.12
N GLY A 243 -2.76 2.03 -6.18
CA GLY A 243 -1.54 2.81 -6.02
C GLY A 243 -1.12 2.96 -4.56
N ALA A 244 -2.08 3.29 -3.69
CA ALA A 244 -1.82 3.35 -2.25
C ALA A 244 -1.40 1.97 -1.69
N ALA A 245 -2.11 0.91 -2.07
CA ALA A 245 -1.77 -0.46 -1.68
C ALA A 245 -0.39 -0.89 -2.20
N PHE A 246 0.02 -0.41 -3.37
CA PHE A 246 1.35 -0.65 -3.89
C PHE A 246 2.46 -0.05 -3.01
N LEU A 247 2.31 1.23 -2.62
CA LEU A 247 3.26 1.91 -1.74
C LEU A 247 3.34 1.23 -0.37
N ALA A 248 2.19 0.92 0.22
CA ALA A 248 2.11 0.20 1.49
C ALA A 248 2.86 -1.15 1.43
N ASN A 249 2.81 -1.81 0.28
CA ASN A 249 3.46 -3.09 0.07
C ASN A 249 4.95 -3.00 -0.18
N GLN A 250 5.44 -1.93 -0.81
CA GLN A 250 6.86 -1.66 -0.86
C GLN A 250 7.44 -1.51 0.56
N LEU A 251 6.78 -0.74 1.42
CA LEU A 251 7.21 -0.57 2.82
C LEU A 251 7.21 -1.91 3.58
N LYS A 252 6.15 -2.72 3.42
CA LYS A 252 6.13 -4.05 4.02
C LYS A 252 7.24 -4.97 3.52
N MET A 253 7.49 -5.00 2.21
CA MET A 253 8.58 -5.81 1.64
C MET A 253 9.95 -5.37 2.14
N THR A 254 10.15 -4.06 2.30
CA THR A 254 11.36 -3.51 2.93
C THR A 254 11.48 -4.00 4.38
N ALA A 255 10.41 -3.91 5.17
CA ALA A 255 10.40 -4.41 6.55
C ALA A 255 10.66 -5.94 6.63
N ASP A 256 10.03 -6.73 5.76
CA ASP A 256 10.23 -8.19 5.70
C ASP A 256 11.68 -8.55 5.33
N LYS A 257 12.30 -7.80 4.39
CA LYS A 257 13.71 -7.96 4.04
C LYS A 257 14.62 -7.61 5.21
N LEU A 258 14.37 -6.48 5.88
CA LEU A 258 15.14 -6.06 7.06
C LEU A 258 15.08 -7.13 8.15
N ALA A 259 13.89 -7.67 8.43
CA ALA A 259 13.70 -8.72 9.43
C ALA A 259 14.41 -10.04 9.09
N GLY A 260 14.65 -10.32 7.81
CA GLY A 260 15.39 -11.50 7.34
C GLY A 260 16.91 -11.36 7.35
N LEU A 261 17.45 -10.15 7.58
CA LEU A 261 18.89 -9.91 7.69
C LEU A 261 19.43 -10.29 9.07
N SER A 262 20.74 -10.51 9.18
CA SER A 262 21.40 -10.61 10.48
C SER A 262 21.27 -9.28 11.25
N PRO A 263 21.21 -9.27 12.60
CA PRO A 263 20.96 -8.04 13.35
C PRO A 263 21.88 -6.86 13.01
N PRO A 264 23.22 -7.04 12.84
CA PRO A 264 24.09 -5.92 12.44
C PRO A 264 23.75 -5.37 11.04
N LEU A 265 23.45 -6.25 10.09
CA LEU A 265 23.09 -5.86 8.72
C LEU A 265 21.70 -5.21 8.63
N GLY A 266 20.72 -5.77 9.36
CA GLY A 266 19.38 -5.20 9.44
C GLY A 266 19.37 -3.79 10.01
N ARG A 267 20.15 -3.55 11.07
CA ARG A 267 20.34 -2.23 11.66
C ARG A 267 21.02 -1.25 10.70
N ALA A 268 22.13 -1.63 10.06
CA ALA A 268 22.83 -0.76 9.11
C ALA A 268 21.97 -0.44 7.87
N ALA A 269 21.20 -1.42 7.37
CA ALA A 269 20.28 -1.21 6.26
C ALA A 269 19.11 -0.29 6.64
N LEU A 270 18.58 -0.40 7.86
CA LEU A 270 17.56 0.52 8.36
C LEU A 270 18.10 1.95 8.47
N GLU A 271 19.31 2.12 9.01
CA GLU A 271 19.96 3.42 9.10
C GLU A 271 20.12 4.06 7.72
N ALA A 272 20.51 3.30 6.70
CA ALA A 272 20.58 3.78 5.32
C ALA A 272 19.22 4.22 4.73
N ILE A 273 18.11 3.60 5.14
CA ILE A 273 16.75 3.97 4.69
C ILE A 273 16.27 5.25 5.36
N ASN A 274 16.65 5.47 6.62
CA ASN A 274 16.14 6.57 7.45
C ASN A 274 17.11 7.76 7.58
N SER A 275 18.23 7.77 6.86
CA SER A 275 19.25 8.84 6.95
C SER A 275 19.30 9.69 5.68
N GLY A 276 19.54 11.00 5.88
CA GLY A 276 19.74 11.96 4.79
C GLY A 276 18.46 12.65 4.32
N ALA A 277 18.63 13.66 3.45
CA ALA A 277 17.54 14.52 2.98
C ALA A 277 16.47 13.76 2.18
N ASP A 278 16.87 12.77 1.39
CA ASP A 278 15.93 11.95 0.62
C ASP A 278 15.00 11.12 1.52
N ALA A 279 15.54 10.59 2.63
CA ALA A 279 14.76 9.86 3.62
C ALA A 279 13.74 10.77 4.31
N GLU A 280 14.16 11.98 4.70
CA GLU A 280 13.27 12.98 5.30
C GLU A 280 12.17 13.41 4.33
N GLN A 281 12.51 13.67 3.07
CA GLN A 281 11.52 14.00 2.03
C GLN A 281 10.52 12.86 1.82
N ALA A 282 11.00 11.62 1.74
CA ALA A 282 10.15 10.45 1.55
C ALA A 282 9.24 10.19 2.78
N PHE A 283 9.77 10.36 3.99
CA PHE A 283 9.00 10.25 5.22
C PHE A 283 7.96 11.36 5.33
N SER A 284 8.30 12.59 4.98
CA SER A 284 7.37 13.73 4.96
C SER A 284 6.21 13.49 3.98
N ALA A 285 6.53 13.00 2.78
CA ALA A 285 5.52 12.62 1.79
C ALA A 285 4.61 11.49 2.30
N TRP A 286 5.17 10.48 2.98
CA TRP A 286 4.39 9.42 3.61
C TRP A 286 3.54 9.95 4.77
N ARG A 287 4.07 10.77 5.69
CA ARG A 287 3.35 11.35 6.83
C ARG A 287 2.15 12.20 6.39
N ALA A 288 2.26 12.89 5.25
CA ALA A 288 1.17 13.67 4.67
C ALA A 288 0.01 12.82 4.11
N ASN A 289 0.24 11.55 3.76
CA ASN A 289 -0.78 10.58 3.36
C ASN A 289 -0.33 9.16 3.70
N PRO A 290 -0.40 8.75 4.98
CA PRO A 290 0.27 7.54 5.42
C PRO A 290 -0.42 6.29 4.88
N GLN A 291 0.32 5.54 4.06
CA GLN A 291 -0.10 4.27 3.46
C GLN A 291 0.92 3.18 3.82
N GLY A 292 0.48 2.14 4.53
CA GLY A 292 1.36 1.11 5.07
C GLY A 292 2.23 1.59 6.23
N ASN A 293 3.02 0.69 6.81
CA ASN A 293 3.81 0.96 8.02
C ASN A 293 5.25 1.31 7.67
N TRP A 294 5.74 2.46 8.14
CA TRP A 294 7.12 2.90 7.91
C TRP A 294 8.09 2.23 8.89
N PRO A 295 9.17 1.55 8.44
CA PRO A 295 10.14 0.93 9.35
C PRO A 295 11.01 2.01 10.02
N LEU A 296 10.93 2.14 11.36
CA LEU A 296 11.65 3.19 12.09
C LEU A 296 12.82 2.69 12.93
N ALA A 297 12.70 1.48 13.48
CA ALA A 297 13.70 0.93 14.40
C ALA A 297 13.88 -0.58 14.24
N PHE A 298 15.06 -1.06 14.61
CA PHE A 298 15.48 -2.45 14.65
C PHE A 298 15.90 -2.79 16.08
N LEU A 299 15.18 -3.72 16.71
CA LEU A 299 15.44 -4.15 18.08
C LEU A 299 16.47 -5.29 18.12
N ALA A 300 17.34 -5.25 19.14
CA ALA A 300 18.22 -6.36 19.46
C ALA A 300 17.42 -7.58 19.93
N LEU A 301 17.97 -8.79 19.76
CA LEU A 301 17.32 -10.04 20.15
C LEU A 301 16.98 -10.09 21.64
N ASP A 302 17.85 -9.52 22.49
CA ASP A 302 17.64 -9.46 23.94
C ASP A 302 16.45 -8.56 24.30
N ASP A 303 16.20 -7.50 23.53
CA ASP A 303 15.05 -6.62 23.75
C ASP A 303 13.76 -7.26 23.22
N LEU A 304 13.84 -7.89 22.05
CA LEU A 304 12.74 -8.66 21.47
C LEU A 304 12.22 -9.74 22.41
N SER A 305 13.13 -10.50 23.06
CA SER A 305 12.75 -11.60 23.94
C SER A 305 11.96 -11.13 25.16
N LEU A 306 12.29 -9.94 25.70
CA LEU A 306 11.56 -9.34 26.83
C LEU A 306 10.08 -9.14 26.51
N ILE A 307 9.75 -8.79 25.27
CA ILE A 307 8.36 -8.50 24.84
C ILE A 307 7.74 -9.60 23.98
N GLN A 308 8.34 -10.79 23.96
CA GLN A 308 7.88 -11.93 23.15
C GLN A 308 7.78 -11.61 21.65
N GLY A 309 8.59 -10.66 21.19
CA GLY A 309 8.65 -10.27 19.79
C GLY A 309 9.45 -11.28 18.96
N LYS A 310 9.00 -11.50 17.72
CA LYS A 310 9.64 -12.39 16.73
C LYS A 310 10.16 -11.62 15.51
N ASN A 311 9.67 -10.40 15.31
CA ASN A 311 10.07 -9.51 14.24
C ASN A 311 10.84 -8.33 14.82
N PRO A 312 12.14 -8.13 14.48
CA PRO A 312 12.97 -7.06 15.02
C PRO A 312 12.59 -5.67 14.52
N VAL A 313 11.79 -5.54 13.47
CA VAL A 313 11.51 -4.26 12.82
C VAL A 313 10.30 -3.58 13.46
N ALA A 314 10.55 -2.55 14.27
CA ALA A 314 9.52 -1.68 14.81
C ALA A 314 9.09 -0.64 13.77
N SER A 315 7.83 -0.72 13.35
CA SER A 315 7.27 0.15 12.32
C SER A 315 6.28 1.17 12.91
N LEU A 316 6.17 2.34 12.27
CA LEU A 316 5.15 3.34 12.58
C LEU A 316 3.94 3.16 11.67
N SER A 317 2.75 3.03 12.26
CA SER A 317 1.51 2.86 11.50
C SER A 317 0.81 4.19 11.18
N PRO A 318 -0.04 4.24 10.14
CA PRO A 318 -0.89 5.41 9.84
C PRO A 318 -1.73 5.87 11.04
N GLU A 319 -2.29 4.95 11.81
CA GLU A 319 -3.10 5.27 13.00
C GLU A 319 -2.25 5.87 14.11
N THR A 320 -1.01 5.39 14.25
CA THR A 320 -0.10 5.89 15.27
C THR A 320 0.37 7.29 14.91
N ILE A 321 0.80 7.54 13.67
CA ILE A 321 1.25 8.89 13.28
C ILE A 321 0.09 9.89 13.36
N ALA A 322 -1.14 9.54 12.95
CA ALA A 322 -2.31 10.41 13.13
C ALA A 322 -2.62 10.71 14.60
N LYS A 323 -2.33 9.78 15.52
CA LYS A 323 -2.42 10.04 16.97
C LYS A 323 -1.28 10.94 17.45
N GLN A 324 -0.05 10.70 16.98
CA GLN A 324 1.10 11.51 17.37
C GLN A 324 0.97 12.95 16.87
N ASP A 325 0.58 13.18 15.62
CA ASP A 325 0.43 14.51 15.03
C ASP A 325 -0.58 15.38 15.78
N ARG A 326 -1.55 14.78 16.48
CA ARG A 326 -2.48 15.50 17.35
C ARG A 326 -1.93 15.80 18.74
N LYS A 327 -1.02 14.97 19.25
CA LYS A 327 -0.52 15.04 20.64
C LYS A 327 0.87 15.64 20.78
N HIS A 328 1.66 15.53 19.72
CA HIS A 328 3.09 15.82 19.63
C HIS A 328 3.35 16.60 18.34
N VAL A 329 2.63 17.71 18.17
CA VAL A 329 2.74 18.62 17.02
C VAL A 329 4.16 19.18 16.85
N GLU A 330 4.94 19.18 17.93
CA GLU A 330 6.32 19.65 17.97
C GLU A 330 7.33 18.71 17.30
N MET A 331 6.97 17.45 17.06
CA MET A 331 7.87 16.43 16.51
C MET A 331 8.08 16.63 15.00
N THR A 332 9.34 16.77 14.60
CA THR A 332 9.75 16.92 13.20
C THR A 332 9.96 15.56 12.52
N ASP A 333 9.98 15.56 11.19
CA ASP A 333 10.23 14.36 10.38
C ASP A 333 11.64 13.80 10.66
N ALA A 334 12.65 14.66 10.70
CA ALA A 334 14.01 14.28 11.10
C ALA A 334 14.09 13.62 12.49
N GLU A 335 13.27 14.05 13.45
CA GLU A 335 13.24 13.43 14.78
C GLU A 335 12.64 12.03 14.74
N TYR A 336 11.54 11.80 14.01
CA TYR A 336 10.99 10.44 13.85
C TYR A 336 12.02 9.47 13.27
N LEU A 337 12.78 9.92 12.26
CA LEU A 337 13.82 9.11 11.62
C LEU A 337 15.02 8.81 12.55
N GLN A 338 15.14 9.51 13.68
CA GLN A 338 16.14 9.21 14.72
C GLN A 338 15.69 8.15 15.76
N ALA A 339 14.54 7.49 15.57
CA ALA A 339 14.04 6.49 16.51
C ALA A 339 15.06 5.39 16.88
N GLN A 340 15.87 4.94 15.91
CA GLN A 340 16.95 3.97 16.17
C GLN A 340 17.99 4.51 17.16
N SER A 341 18.36 5.78 17.05
CA SER A 341 19.31 6.44 17.96
C SER A 341 18.80 6.48 19.40
N VAL A 342 17.48 6.66 19.58
CA VAL A 342 16.86 6.63 20.92
C VAL A 342 17.03 5.27 21.58
N ILE A 343 16.87 4.18 20.82
CA ILE A 343 17.08 2.81 21.34
C ILE A 343 18.55 2.59 21.67
N ASP A 344 19.44 2.92 20.75
CA ASP A 344 20.88 2.66 20.89
C ASP A 344 21.52 3.45 22.04
N GLN A 345 21.00 4.64 22.32
CA GLN A 345 21.53 5.55 23.33
C GLN A 345 20.64 5.66 24.57
N ALA A 346 19.68 4.75 24.74
CA ALA A 346 18.77 4.79 25.88
C ALA A 346 19.54 4.61 27.20
N GLN A 347 19.40 5.56 28.13
CA GLN A 347 19.92 5.42 29.49
C GLN A 347 18.92 4.69 30.41
N ILE A 348 17.63 4.71 30.05
CA ILE A 348 16.58 4.00 30.78
C ILE A 348 15.83 3.11 29.80
N LYS A 349 15.67 1.86 30.21
CA LYS A 349 14.85 0.86 29.54
C LYS A 349 13.86 0.28 30.56
N ALA A 350 12.58 0.33 30.24
CA ALA A 350 11.53 -0.26 31.06
C ALA A 350 10.63 -1.17 30.22
N GLN A 351 10.17 -2.26 30.81
CA GLN A 351 9.24 -3.19 30.20
C GLN A 351 7.86 -3.03 30.83
N GLU A 352 6.81 -3.00 30.00
CA GLU A 352 5.42 -3.09 30.43
C GLU A 352 4.68 -4.06 29.51
N GLN A 353 4.36 -5.25 30.02
CA GLN A 353 3.76 -6.35 29.25
C GLN A 353 4.60 -6.65 27.99
N ASN A 354 4.00 -6.47 26.80
CA ASN A 354 4.63 -6.65 25.49
C ASN A 354 5.22 -5.34 24.94
N SER A 355 5.48 -4.35 25.79
CA SER A 355 6.03 -3.05 25.39
C SER A 355 7.38 -2.80 26.04
N LEU A 356 8.27 -2.15 25.29
CA LEU A 356 9.51 -1.57 25.80
C LEU A 356 9.46 -0.06 25.65
N ILE A 357 9.93 0.61 26.70
CA ILE A 357 10.05 2.05 26.80
C ILE A 357 11.53 2.37 26.86
N TYR A 358 11.99 3.15 25.89
CA TYR A 358 13.35 3.66 25.80
C TYR A 358 13.33 5.15 26.13
N VAL A 359 14.20 5.57 27.04
CA VAL A 359 14.40 6.98 27.36
C VAL A 359 15.84 7.35 27.02
N GLN A 360 15.97 8.25 26.05
CA GLN A 360 17.25 8.88 25.71
C GLN A 360 17.24 10.29 26.27
N ILE A 361 18.16 10.59 27.16
CA ILE A 361 18.32 11.89 27.80
C ILE A 361 19.36 12.67 27.00
N LYS A 362 19.01 13.88 26.58
CA LYS A 362 19.92 14.81 25.90
C LYS A 362 20.22 16.00 26.82
N ASP A 363 21.46 16.45 26.81
CA ASP A 363 21.91 17.61 27.59
C ASP A 363 22.08 18.82 26.67
N THR A 364 20.98 19.17 26.00
CA THR A 364 20.91 20.30 25.07
C THR A 364 20.07 21.44 25.66
N PRO A 365 20.32 22.70 25.28
CA PRO A 365 19.58 23.83 25.84
C PRO A 365 18.06 23.73 25.65
N ASP A 366 17.57 23.23 24.52
CA ASP A 366 16.13 23.35 24.22
C ASP A 366 15.38 22.01 24.33
N LEU A 367 16.07 20.92 24.66
CA LEU A 367 15.53 19.57 24.66
C LEU A 367 16.15 18.72 25.77
N GLY A 368 15.29 18.10 26.61
CA GLY A 368 15.73 17.19 27.67
C GLY A 368 15.97 15.76 27.20
N GLY A 369 15.45 15.38 26.03
CA GLY A 369 15.61 14.05 25.45
C GLY A 369 14.36 13.57 24.72
N TYR A 370 14.22 12.24 24.66
CA TYR A 370 13.16 11.53 23.96
C TYR A 370 12.66 10.32 24.75
N VAL A 371 11.37 10.02 24.59
CA VAL A 371 10.79 8.72 24.95
C VAL A 371 10.28 8.05 23.70
N LEU A 372 10.73 6.81 23.46
CA LEU A 372 10.22 5.93 22.43
C LEU A 372 9.58 4.70 23.07
N VAL A 373 8.36 4.38 22.65
CA VAL A 373 7.64 3.19 23.11
C VAL A 373 7.39 2.26 21.93
N VAL A 374 7.92 1.05 22.01
CA VAL A 374 7.67 -0.02 21.04
C VAL A 374 6.83 -1.11 21.67
N LYS A 375 5.93 -1.72 20.91
CA LYS A 375 5.02 -2.77 21.39
C LYS A 375 4.94 -3.92 20.39
N ALA A 376 5.17 -5.13 20.88
CA ALA A 376 4.92 -6.35 20.13
C ALA A 376 3.43 -6.71 20.16
N THR A 377 2.93 -7.19 19.02
CA THR A 377 1.61 -7.82 18.93
C THR A 377 1.52 -9.06 19.82
N GLN A 378 0.31 -9.51 20.16
CA GLN A 378 0.13 -10.74 20.96
C GLN A 378 0.75 -11.98 20.30
N THR A 379 0.80 -12.03 18.97
CA THR A 379 1.42 -13.15 18.23
C THR A 379 2.95 -13.04 18.13
N GLY A 380 3.52 -11.89 18.52
CA GLY A 380 4.93 -11.54 18.36
C GLY A 380 5.36 -11.22 16.93
N LYS A 381 4.49 -11.43 15.92
CA LYS A 381 4.86 -11.30 14.49
C LYS A 381 4.92 -9.85 13.99
N GLY A 382 4.21 -8.93 14.65
CA GLY A 382 4.31 -7.50 14.42
C GLY A 382 4.92 -6.76 15.61
N LEU A 383 5.68 -5.71 15.32
CA LEU A 383 6.31 -4.81 16.27
C LEU A 383 6.08 -3.37 15.82
N PHE A 384 5.52 -2.53 16.69
CA PHE A 384 5.09 -1.18 16.35
C PHE A 384 5.65 -0.14 17.30
N VAL A 385 6.10 1.00 16.76
CA VAL A 385 6.24 2.23 17.54
C VAL A 385 4.83 2.70 17.88
N THR A 386 4.52 2.87 19.16
CA THR A 386 3.19 3.29 19.64
C THR A 386 3.20 4.68 20.27
N SER A 387 4.38 5.17 20.64
CA SER A 387 4.60 6.55 21.05
C SER A 387 6.03 7.00 20.79
N TYR A 388 6.21 8.24 20.31
CA TYR A 388 7.52 8.88 20.22
C TYR A 388 7.37 10.39 20.51
N ARG A 389 7.95 10.86 21.61
CA ARG A 389 7.83 12.27 22.03
C ARG A 389 9.12 12.83 22.57
N ARG A 390 9.21 14.16 22.56
CA ARG A 390 10.23 14.92 23.30
C ARG A 390 10.01 14.81 24.82
N LEU A 391 11.12 14.93 25.55
CA LEU A 391 11.13 15.17 26.98
C LEU A 391 11.54 16.60 27.27
N SER A 392 10.78 17.24 28.17
CA SER A 392 11.22 18.50 28.77
C SER A 392 12.45 18.28 29.67
N ARG A 393 13.22 19.34 29.92
CA ARG A 393 14.37 19.27 30.85
C ARG A 393 13.95 18.80 32.26
N LYS A 394 12.77 19.19 32.73
CA LYS A 394 12.26 18.81 34.06
C LYS A 394 11.96 17.31 34.13
N GLU A 395 11.30 16.77 33.10
CA GLU A 395 11.07 15.33 33.00
C GLU A 395 12.39 14.58 32.87
N ALA A 396 13.31 15.04 32.02
CA ALA A 396 14.62 14.44 31.85
C ALA A 396 15.43 14.43 33.16
N ALA A 397 15.42 15.50 33.95
CA ALA A 397 16.10 15.55 35.25
C ALA A 397 15.50 14.57 36.26
N ARG A 398 14.16 14.45 36.30
CA ARG A 398 13.47 13.45 37.13
C ARG A 398 13.87 12.03 36.73
N ASP A 399 13.86 11.76 35.43
CA ASP A 399 14.14 10.44 34.88
C ASP A 399 15.63 10.08 35.06
N ARG A 400 16.56 11.05 34.96
CA ARG A 400 17.99 10.86 35.36
C ARG A 400 18.11 10.41 36.82
N GLU A 401 17.37 11.03 37.73
CA GLU A 401 17.44 10.65 39.15
C GLU A 401 16.86 9.26 39.38
N ILE A 402 15.76 8.90 38.71
CA ILE A 402 15.21 7.54 38.74
C ILE A 402 16.26 6.54 38.24
N ALA A 403 16.94 6.82 37.12
CA ALA A 403 17.99 5.96 36.58
C ALA A 403 19.15 5.78 37.58
N ARG A 404 19.57 6.86 38.24
CA ARG A 404 20.62 6.84 39.27
C ARG A 404 20.25 5.95 40.45
N LEU A 405 19.00 6.04 40.91
CA LEU A 405 18.49 5.26 42.03
C LEU A 405 18.38 3.76 41.68
N LEU A 406 17.85 3.43 40.50
CA LEU A 406 17.77 2.05 40.01
C LEU A 406 19.17 1.40 39.86
N ASN A 407 20.17 2.16 39.41
CA ASN A 407 21.54 1.66 39.29
C ASN A 407 22.23 1.46 40.63
N LYS A 408 21.86 2.22 41.67
CA LYS A 408 22.36 2.00 43.05
C LYS A 408 21.80 0.74 43.69
N GLN A 409 20.59 0.30 43.34
CA GLN A 409 19.99 -0.93 43.86
C GLN A 409 20.53 -2.23 43.22
N LYS A 410 21.25 -2.11 42.09
CA LYS A 410 21.87 -3.25 41.39
C LYS A 410 23.33 -3.52 41.80
N LYS A 411 23.92 -2.64 42.62
CA LYS A 411 25.21 -2.84 43.28
C LYS A 411 24.96 -3.30 44.70
#